data_AF-B0M902-F1
#
_entry.id   AF-B0M902-F1
#
_cell.length_a   1.000
_cell.length_b   1.000
_cell.length_c   1.000
_cell.angle_alpha   90.00
_cell.angle_beta   90.00
_cell.angle_gamma   90.00
#
_symmetry.space_group_name_H-M   'P 1'
#
loop_
_entity.id
_entity.type
_entity.pdbx_description
1 polymer ?
#
loop_
_entity_poly.entity_id
_entity_poly.type
_entity_poly.pdbx_seq_one_letter_code
_entity_poly.pdbx_strand_id
1 'polypeptide(L)' 'MQKKLIAPIIVTVITIAFLLGYFGMIFVLIPLSVGLRLLIGMIPLCLAGVSVYVLVERIKEVRSGEEDDLSNY' A
#
# COMPACT_ATOMS: atom_id res chain seq x y z
N MET A 1 21.64 -3.61 -5.61
CA MET A 1 20.33 -4.25 -5.32
C MET A 1 19.63 -3.70 -4.08
N GLN A 2 20.13 -3.93 -2.84
CA GLN A 2 19.36 -3.57 -1.64
C GLN A 2 19.00 -2.08 -1.51
N LYS A 3 19.90 -1.17 -1.92
CA LYS A 3 19.63 0.28 -1.91
C LYS A 3 18.44 0.70 -2.78
N LYS A 4 18.14 -0.02 -3.87
CA LYS A 4 17.03 0.29 -4.79
C LYS A 4 15.65 0.00 -4.17
N LEU A 5 15.59 -0.89 -3.16
CA LEU A 5 14.34 -1.28 -2.51
C LEU A 5 14.02 -0.46 -1.24
N ILE A 6 14.98 0.29 -0.70
CA ILE A 6 14.78 1.06 0.54
C ILE A 6 13.65 2.08 0.35
N ALA A 7 13.71 2.86 -0.73
CA ALA A 7 12.69 3.88 -1.04
C ALA A 7 11.28 3.28 -1.18
N PRO A 8 11.02 2.29 -2.06
CA PRO A 8 9.68 1.72 -2.18
C PRO A 8 9.20 1.05 -0.89
N ILE A 9 10.06 0.37 -0.12
CA ILE A 9 9.66 -0.24 1.16
C ILE A 9 9.20 0.83 2.15
N ILE A 10 9.97 1.91 2.34
CA ILE A 10 9.62 2.98 3.28
C ILE A 10 8.29 3.63 2.88
N VAL A 11 8.12 3.93 1.59
CA VAL A 11 6.87 4.51 1.07
C VAL A 11 5.70 3.57 1.32
N THR A 12 5.83 2.28 1.00
CA THR A 12 4.76 1.30 1.23
C THR A 12 4.41 1.18 2.71
N VAL A 13 5.40 1.16 3.62
CA VAL A 13 5.14 1.09 5.07
C VAL A 13 4.38 2.33 5.56
N ILE A 14 4.78 3.53 5.14
CA ILE A 14 4.10 4.78 5.49
C ILE A 14 2.66 4.77 4.94
N THR A 15 2.48 4.36 3.70
CA THR A 15 1.15 4.26 3.07
C THR A 15 0.25 3.28 3.82
N ILE A 16 0.75 2.09 4.19
CA ILE A 16 -0.03 1.11 4.96
C ILE A 16 -0.38 1.68 6.34
N ALA A 17 0.58 2.30 7.05
CA ALA A 17 0.32 2.91 8.34
C ALA A 17 -0.76 4.00 8.25
N PHE A 18 -0.69 4.85 7.21
CA PHE A 18 -1.68 5.88 6.95
C PHE A 18 -3.07 5.29 6.66
N LEU A 19 -3.16 4.26 5.81
CA LEU A 19 -4.43 3.60 5.47
C LEU A 19 -5.06 2.88 6.66
N LEU A 20 -4.25 2.23 7.50
CA LEU A 20 -4.72 1.61 8.74
C LEU A 20 -5.18 2.66 9.76
N GLY A 21 -4.47 3.79 9.85
CA GLY A 21 -4.91 4.94 10.64
C GLY A 21 -6.26 5.48 10.15
N TYR A 22 -6.43 5.63 8.84
CA TYR A 22 -7.69 6.05 8.23
C TYR A 22 -8.83 5.06 8.50
N PHE A 23 -8.55 3.76 8.40
CA PHE A 23 -9.49 2.72 8.79
C PHE A 23 -9.91 2.89 10.25
N GLY A 24 -8.98 3.05 11.19
CA GLY A 24 -9.30 3.31 12.60
C GLY A 24 -10.16 4.56 12.80
N MET A 25 -9.85 5.66 12.10
CA MET A 25 -10.61 6.90 12.16
C MET A 25 -12.07 6.73 11.70
N ILE A 26 -12.35 5.90 10.69
CA ILE A 26 -13.72 5.58 10.26
C ILE A 26 -14.52 4.98 11.41
N PHE A 27 -13.93 4.09 12.22
CA PHE A 27 -14.61 3.45 13.34
C PHE A 27 -14.87 4.39 14.51
N VAL A 28 -13.99 5.37 14.72
CA VAL A 28 -14.08 6.33 15.84
C VAL A 28 -14.98 7.53 15.51
N LEU A 29 -14.83 8.11 14.31
CA LEU A 29 -15.38 9.44 14.00
C LEU A 29 -16.71 9.41 13.25
N ILE A 30 -17.02 8.33 12.52
CA ILE A 30 -18.20 8.29 11.64
C ILE A 30 -19.38 7.65 12.39
N PRO A 31 -20.48 8.39 12.68
CA PRO A 31 -21.63 7.87 13.43
C PRO A 31 -22.60 7.07 12.54
N LEU A 32 -22.09 6.14 11.73
CA LEU A 32 -22.91 5.24 10.91
C LEU A 32 -23.14 3.89 11.62
N SER A 33 -24.03 3.05 11.09
CA SER A 33 -24.17 1.67 11.57
C SER A 33 -22.88 0.86 11.30
N VAL A 34 -22.63 -0.17 12.11
CA VAL A 34 -21.41 -0.98 12.04
C VAL A 34 -21.23 -1.62 10.65
N GLY A 35 -22.31 -2.08 10.02
CA GLY A 35 -22.27 -2.67 8.68
C GLY A 35 -21.78 -1.69 7.60
N LEU A 36 -22.27 -0.44 7.64
CA LEU A 36 -21.81 0.61 6.72
C LEU A 36 -20.36 1.01 6.98
N ARG A 37 -19.93 1.10 8.24
CA ARG A 37 -18.52 1.36 8.59
C ARG A 37 -17.60 0.27 8.06
N LEU A 38 -17.98 -1.00 8.15
CA LEU A 38 -17.21 -2.11 7.61
C LEU A 38 -17.11 -2.05 6.08
N LEU A 39 -18.22 -1.75 5.40
CA LEU A 39 -18.23 -1.62 3.94
C LEU A 39 -17.30 -0.50 3.47
N ILE A 40 -17.36 0.68 4.10
CA ILE A 40 -16.47 1.81 3.78
C ILE A 40 -15.03 1.49 4.20
N GLY A 41 -14.83 0.86 5.35
CA GLY A 41 -13.54 0.45 5.88
C GLY A 41 -12.84 -0.62 5.05
N MET A 42 -13.56 -1.41 4.25
CA MET A 42 -12.91 -2.31 3.30
C MET A 42 -12.08 -1.56 2.26
N ILE A 43 -12.44 -0.33 1.90
CA ILE A 43 -11.73 0.45 0.88
C ILE A 43 -10.26 0.68 1.26
N PRO A 44 -9.92 1.30 2.41
CA PRO A 44 -8.52 1.47 2.81
C PRO A 44 -7.80 0.15 3.05
N LEU A 45 -8.50 -0.92 3.48
CA LEU A 45 -7.89 -2.25 3.63
C LEU A 45 -7.50 -2.87 2.28
N CYS A 46 -8.38 -2.79 1.28
CA CYS A 46 -8.08 -3.24 -0.07
C CYS A 46 -6.90 -2.46 -0.67
N LEU A 47 -6.87 -1.13 -0.49
CA LEU A 47 -5.75 -0.30 -0.94
C LEU A 47 -4.43 -0.66 -0.24
N ALA A 48 -4.47 -1.01 1.05
CA ALA A 48 -3.29 -1.48 1.77
C ALA A 48 -2.79 -2.82 1.19
N GLY A 49 -3.71 -3.74 0.87
CA GLY A 49 -3.40 -4.99 0.19
C GLY A 49 -2.78 -4.78 -1.19
N VAL A 50 -3.35 -3.89 -2.01
CA VAL A 50 -2.79 -3.51 -3.32
C VAL A 50 -1.39 -2.90 -3.16
N SER A 51 -1.17 -2.07 -2.15
CA SER A 51 0.15 -1.46 -1.89
C SER A 51 1.21 -2.51 -1.59
N VAL A 52 0.85 -3.59 -0.89
CA VAL A 52 1.75 -4.74 -0.66
C VAL A 52 2.00 -5.50 -1.97
N TYR A 53 0.96 -5.75 -2.77
CA TYR A 53 1.09 -6.43 -4.06
C TYR A 53 2.08 -5.71 -5.00
N VAL A 54 1.92 -4.39 -5.15
CA VAL A 54 2.82 -3.56 -5.97
C VAL A 54 4.26 -3.60 -5.44
N LEU A 55 4.46 -3.58 -4.12
CA LEU A 55 5.80 -3.72 -3.54
C LEU A 55 6.41 -5.10 -3.89
N VAL A 56 5.61 -6.16 -3.85
CA VAL A 56 6.07 -7.51 -4.21
C VAL A 56 6.46 -7.58 -5.69
N GLU A 57 5.68 -6.99 -6.60
CA GLU A 57 6.05 -6.88 -8.01
C GLU A 57 7.36 -6.11 -8.19
N ARG A 58 7.53 -4.95 -7.56
CA ARG A 58 8.80 -4.22 -7.62
C ARG A 58 9.99 -4.99 -7.06
N ILE A 59 9.80 -5.74 -5.98
CA ILE A 59 10.86 -6.60 -5.46
C ILE A 59 11.22 -7.69 -6.47
N LYS A 60 10.23 -8.26 -7.18
CA LYS A 60 10.47 -9.27 -8.22
C LYS A 60 11.23 -8.68 -9.41
N GLU A 61 10.82 -7.52 -9.93
CA GLU A 61 11.47 -6.84 -11.06
C GLU A 61 12.92 -6.47 -10.76
N VAL A 62 13.16 -5.83 -9.60
CA VAL A 62 14.53 -5.50 -9.16
C VAL A 62 15.38 -6.76 -8.99
N ARG A 63 14.77 -7.91 -8.66
CA ARG A 63 15.45 -9.21 -8.52
C ARG A 63 15.64 -9.96 -9.82
N SER A 64 14.72 -9.86 -10.78
CA SER A 64 14.83 -10.49 -12.10
C SER A 64 15.87 -9.79 -12.97
N GLY A 65 16.24 -8.54 -12.63
CA GLY A 65 17.15 -7.76 -13.46
C GLY A 65 16.46 -7.20 -14.70
N GLU A 66 15.13 -7.36 -14.79
CA GLU A 66 14.28 -6.49 -15.60
C GLU A 66 14.25 -5.13 -14.89
N GLU A 67 15.37 -4.43 -14.98
CA GLU A 67 15.38 -3.02 -14.66
C GLU A 67 14.50 -2.38 -15.72
N ASP A 68 13.31 -1.97 -15.29
CA ASP A 68 12.39 -1.07 -15.99
C ASP A 68 13.19 -0.11 -16.90
N ASP A 69 13.33 -0.51 -18.17
CA ASP A 69 14.19 0.08 -19.21
C ASP A 69 13.60 1.41 -19.71
N LEU A 70 13.01 2.19 -18.79
CA LEU A 70 12.71 3.61 -18.96
C LEU A 70 13.96 4.45 -19.23
N SER A 71 15.17 3.87 -19.17
CA SER A 71 16.42 4.49 -19.60
C SER A 71 16.57 4.69 -21.12
N ASN A 72 15.58 4.27 -21.92
CA ASN A 72 15.58 4.41 -23.38
C ASN A 72 14.71 5.57 -23.93
N TYR A 73 14.34 6.53 -23.09
CA TYR A 73 13.66 7.76 -23.51
C TYR A 73 14.45 9.02 -23.13
#